data_AF-A0A832T6I2-F1
#
_entry.id   AF-A0A832T6I2-F1
#
_cell.length_a   1.000
_cell.length_b   1.000
_cell.length_c   1.000
_cell.angle_alpha   90.00
_cell.angle_beta   90.00
_cell.angle_gamma   90.00
#
_symmetry.space_group_name_H-M   'P 1'
#
loop_
_entity.id
_entity.type
_entity.pdbx_description
1 polymer ?
#
loop_
_entity_poly.entity_id
_entity_poly.type
_entity_poly.pdbx_seq_one_letter_code
_entity_poly.pdbx_strand_id
1 'polypeptide(L)'
;MLLEVATYSPLDPPKFPKFKMAKFKIDRNTLVFQIKPMGEISINIRDIRKIEGKILDFFDPPRKGIEIELTNIRILITIGDNPLAYSKETLLNFLATLYSTLLNGAFIEYERQYGTLKVIKKVDNGYELALITEKKIIPVKDWKKVENPEIKTRVREFLELLNFLTQEEQEQ
;
A
#
# COMPACT_ATOMS: atom_id res chain seq x y z
N MET A 1 9.82 7.12 -9.36
CA MET A 1 9.59 5.67 -9.61
C MET A 1 8.34 5.54 -10.48
N LEU A 2 8.31 4.54 -11.36
CA LEU A 2 7.14 4.24 -12.20
C LEU A 2 6.47 2.98 -11.68
N LEU A 3 5.14 2.95 -11.74
CA LEU A 3 4.30 1.80 -11.44
C LEU A 3 3.29 1.61 -12.57
N GLU A 4 2.63 0.46 -12.59
CA GLU A 4 1.55 0.15 -13.52
C GLU A 4 0.21 0.23 -12.81
N VAL A 5 -0.76 0.93 -13.42
CA VAL A 5 -2.11 1.07 -12.88
C VAL A 5 -3.15 0.59 -13.87
N ALA A 6 -4.09 -0.21 -13.39
CA ALA A 6 -5.33 -0.51 -14.10
C ALA A 6 -6.52 -0.07 -13.24
N THR A 7 -7.59 0.37 -13.87
CA THR A 7 -8.85 0.70 -13.19
C THR A 7 -10.00 -0.06 -13.81
N TYR A 8 -10.99 -0.44 -13.00
CA TYR A 8 -12.18 -1.14 -13.47
C TYR A 8 -13.37 -0.94 -12.52
N SER A 9 -14.56 -1.23 -13.05
CA SER A 9 -15.79 -1.28 -12.26
C SER A 9 -15.85 -2.59 -11.47
N PRO A 10 -16.18 -2.57 -10.17
CA PRO A 10 -16.38 -3.80 -9.40
C PRO A 10 -17.54 -4.66 -9.91
N LEU A 11 -18.48 -4.09 -10.67
CA LEU A 11 -19.64 -4.80 -11.22
C LEU A 11 -19.30 -5.61 -12.49
N ASP A 12 -18.23 -5.24 -13.18
CA ASP A 12 -17.80 -5.89 -14.42
C ASP A 12 -16.26 -5.89 -14.49
N PRO A 13 -15.60 -6.75 -13.67
CA PRO A 13 -14.15 -6.81 -13.63
C PRO A 13 -13.60 -7.41 -14.94
N PRO A 14 -12.61 -6.76 -15.58
CA PRO A 14 -12.03 -7.26 -16.82
C PRO A 14 -11.22 -8.52 -16.55
N LYS A 15 -11.34 -9.52 -17.44
CA LYS A 15 -10.49 -10.71 -17.41
C LYS A 15 -9.00 -10.37 -17.55
N PHE A 16 -8.69 -9.36 -18.35
CA PHE A 16 -7.34 -8.85 -18.58
C PHE A 16 -7.33 -7.33 -18.39
N PRO A 17 -7.04 -6.83 -17.18
CA PRO A 17 -6.97 -5.40 -16.93
C PRO A 17 -5.89 -4.75 -17.80
N LYS A 18 -6.21 -3.61 -18.42
CA LYS A 18 -5.24 -2.84 -19.20
C LYS A 18 -4.43 -1.94 -18.28
N PHE A 19 -3.21 -2.36 -17.97
CA PHE A 19 -2.27 -1.58 -17.19
C PHE A 19 -1.67 -0.44 -18.01
N LYS A 20 -1.49 0.70 -17.36
CA LYS A 20 -0.79 1.85 -17.91
C LYS A 20 0.29 2.31 -16.95
N MET A 21 1.43 2.68 -17.51
CA MET A 21 2.54 3.24 -16.75
C MET A 21 2.15 4.59 -16.14
N ALA A 22 2.37 4.73 -14.84
CA ALA A 22 2.10 5.95 -14.12
C ALA A 22 3.20 6.30 -13.11
N LYS A 23 3.34 7.59 -12.83
CA LYS A 23 4.00 8.09 -11.62
C LYS A 23 2.93 8.34 -10.57
N PHE A 24 3.23 8.14 -9.30
CA PHE A 24 2.31 8.53 -8.22
C PHE A 24 2.89 9.66 -7.37
N LYS A 25 2.00 10.45 -6.78
CA LYS A 25 2.30 11.39 -5.71
C LYS A 25 1.11 11.47 -4.76
N ILE A 26 1.35 11.85 -3.51
CA ILE A 26 0.29 12.24 -2.59
C ILE A 26 0.40 13.74 -2.37
N ASP A 27 -0.70 14.45 -2.62
CA ASP A 27 -0.86 15.86 -2.31
C ASP A 27 -1.98 16.01 -1.26
N ARG A 28 -1.58 16.27 -0.01
CA ARG A 28 -2.47 16.28 1.16
C ARG A 28 -3.24 14.97 1.30
N ASN A 29 -4.53 14.97 0.95
CA ASN A 29 -5.42 13.82 1.03
C ASN A 29 -5.73 13.21 -0.34
N THR A 30 -5.03 13.63 -1.40
CA THR A 30 -5.28 13.16 -2.76
C THR A 30 -4.11 12.30 -3.23
N LEU A 31 -4.38 11.05 -3.57
CA LEU A 31 -3.44 10.19 -4.29
C LEU A 31 -3.63 10.42 -5.79
N VAL A 32 -2.58 10.86 -6.45
CA VAL A 32 -2.58 11.21 -7.87
C VAL A 32 -1.68 10.25 -8.63
N PHE A 33 -2.22 9.57 -9.63
CA PHE A 33 -1.48 8.78 -10.61
C PHE A 33 -1.42 9.55 -11.93
N GLN A 34 -0.23 9.99 -12.33
CA GLN A 34 0.03 10.63 -13.62
C GLN A 34 0.36 9.56 -14.66
N ILE A 35 -0.59 9.27 -15.55
CA ILE A 35 -0.51 8.21 -16.55
C ILE A 35 0.26 8.70 -17.79
N LYS A 36 1.18 7.87 -18.28
CA LYS A 36 1.90 8.13 -19.54
C LYS A 36 1.11 7.65 -20.78
N PRO A 37 1.25 8.33 -21.93
CA PRO A 37 1.97 9.58 -22.15
C PRO A 37 1.22 10.81 -21.62
N MET A 38 -0.12 10.76 -21.54
CA MET A 38 -0.97 11.80 -20.97
C MET A 38 -2.18 11.17 -20.28
N GLY A 39 -2.52 11.67 -19.09
CA GLY A 39 -3.67 11.24 -18.31
C GLY A 39 -3.43 11.37 -16.80
N GLU A 40 -4.51 11.43 -16.02
CA GLU A 40 -4.44 11.50 -14.57
C GLU A 40 -5.59 10.69 -13.96
N ILE A 41 -5.29 9.93 -12.91
CA ILE A 41 -6.29 9.40 -11.97
C ILE A 41 -6.03 10.06 -10.63
N SER A 42 -7.03 10.73 -10.09
CA SER A 42 -6.96 11.40 -8.79
C SER A 42 -8.02 10.82 -7.88
N ILE A 43 -7.60 10.30 -6.73
CA ILE A 43 -8.50 9.74 -5.71
C ILE A 43 -8.31 10.45 -4.38
N ASN A 44 -9.42 10.69 -3.68
CA ASN A 44 -9.37 11.11 -2.30
C ASN A 44 -9.07 9.88 -1.43
N ILE A 45 -7.99 9.94 -0.66
CA ILE A 45 -7.51 8.86 0.21
C ILE A 45 -8.57 8.50 1.27
N ARG A 46 -9.42 9.45 1.66
CA ARG A 46 -10.51 9.21 2.61
C ARG A 46 -11.63 8.33 2.05
N ASP A 47 -11.76 8.26 0.72
CA ASP A 47 -12.79 7.46 0.06
C ASP A 47 -12.35 5.99 -0.14
N ILE A 48 -11.12 5.66 0.23
CA ILE A 48 -10.58 4.30 0.17
C ILE A 48 -11.25 3.45 1.24
N ARG A 49 -12.01 2.45 0.79
CA ARG A 49 -12.72 1.52 1.68
C ARG A 49 -11.80 0.42 2.20
N LYS A 50 -11.00 -0.16 1.31
CA LYS A 50 -10.14 -1.31 1.58
C LYS A 50 -8.90 -1.26 0.70
N ILE A 51 -7.79 -1.77 1.22
CA ILE A 51 -6.56 -2.00 0.45
C ILE A 51 -6.11 -3.43 0.70
N GLU A 52 -5.86 -4.20 -0.34
CA GLU A 52 -5.45 -5.60 -0.20
C GLU A 52 -4.39 -6.04 -1.21
N GLY A 53 -3.63 -7.07 -0.83
CA GLY A 53 -2.65 -7.71 -1.71
C GLY A 53 -3.34 -8.66 -2.65
N LYS A 54 -2.95 -8.65 -3.92
CA LYS A 54 -3.59 -9.45 -4.97
C LYS A 54 -2.52 -10.14 -5.82
N ILE A 55 -2.64 -11.45 -6.01
CA ILE A 55 -1.87 -12.16 -7.04
C ILE A 55 -2.55 -11.94 -8.39
N LEU A 56 -1.75 -11.53 -9.37
CA LEU A 56 -2.16 -11.20 -10.73
C LEU A 56 -1.78 -12.37 -11.64
N ASP A 57 -2.61 -13.40 -11.65
CA ASP A 57 -2.40 -14.68 -12.37
C ASP A 57 -2.49 -14.56 -13.89
N PHE A 58 -2.86 -13.38 -14.41
CA PHE A 58 -2.91 -13.09 -15.84
C PHE A 58 -1.55 -12.63 -16.41
N PHE A 59 -0.52 -12.52 -15.57
CA PHE A 59 0.87 -12.40 -16.01
C PHE A 59 1.57 -13.76 -15.93
N ASP A 60 2.58 -13.96 -16.78
CA ASP A 60 3.45 -15.12 -16.77
C ASP A 60 4.92 -14.66 -16.60
N PRO A 61 5.56 -14.88 -15.43
CA PRO A 61 5.00 -15.45 -14.20
C PRO A 61 3.98 -14.52 -13.51
N PRO A 62 3.10 -15.06 -12.63
CA PRO A 62 2.15 -14.25 -11.85
C PRO A 62 2.84 -13.15 -11.06
N ARG A 63 2.23 -11.97 -11.01
CA ARG A 63 2.80 -10.82 -10.29
C ARG A 63 2.04 -10.54 -9.01
N LYS A 64 2.74 -10.02 -8.00
CA LYS A 64 2.09 -9.39 -6.86
C LYS A 64 1.61 -7.98 -7.23
N GLY A 65 0.45 -7.60 -6.72
CA GLY A 65 -0.11 -6.27 -6.85
C GLY A 65 -0.87 -5.85 -5.61
N ILE A 66 -1.31 -4.60 -5.61
CA ILE A 66 -2.13 -3.99 -4.58
C ILE A 66 -3.45 -3.58 -5.24
N GLU A 67 -4.56 -4.00 -4.67
CA GLU A 67 -5.89 -3.53 -5.04
C GLU A 67 -6.36 -2.46 -4.05
N ILE A 68 -6.81 -1.32 -4.56
CA ILE A 68 -7.48 -0.27 -3.80
C ILE A 68 -8.95 -0.27 -4.17
N GLU A 69 -9.79 -0.41 -3.14
CA GLU A 69 -11.24 -0.37 -3.25
C GLU A 69 -11.78 1.03 -2.98
N LEU A 70 -12.50 1.57 -3.96
CA LEU A 70 -13.40 2.71 -3.78
C LEU A 70 -14.83 2.30 -4.09
N THR A 71 -15.80 3.16 -3.75
CA THR A 71 -17.24 2.87 -3.91
C THR A 71 -17.63 2.35 -5.29
N ASN A 72 -17.11 2.97 -6.36
CA ASN A 72 -17.53 2.70 -7.74
C ASN A 72 -16.39 2.20 -8.64
N ILE A 73 -15.16 2.15 -8.12
CA ILE A 73 -13.98 1.86 -8.92
C ILE A 73 -12.98 1.08 -8.09
N ARG A 74 -12.34 0.12 -8.74
CA ARG A 74 -11.18 -0.59 -8.23
C ARG A 74 -9.94 -0.13 -8.96
N ILE A 75 -8.84 -0.04 -8.25
CA ILE A 75 -7.54 0.32 -8.80
C ILE A 75 -6.58 -0.80 -8.49
N LEU A 76 -6.05 -1.45 -9.53
CA LEU A 76 -4.96 -2.42 -9.40
C LEU A 76 -3.65 -1.72 -9.69
N ILE A 77 -2.69 -1.96 -8.81
CA ILE A 77 -1.36 -1.38 -8.84
C ILE A 77 -0.36 -2.52 -8.84
N THR A 78 0.53 -2.52 -9.81
CA THR A 78 1.64 -3.48 -9.89
C THR A 78 2.87 -2.77 -10.44
N ILE A 79 3.93 -3.52 -10.71
CA ILE A 79 5.12 -3.01 -11.38
C ILE A 79 5.43 -3.92 -12.56
N GLY A 80 5.79 -3.32 -13.69
CA GLY A 80 6.37 -4.05 -14.79
C GLY A 80 6.70 -3.18 -15.99
N ASP A 81 7.97 -3.24 -16.43
CA ASP A 81 8.30 -3.30 -17.86
C ASP A 81 9.04 -4.63 -18.18
N ASN A 82 9.50 -5.39 -17.18
CA ASN A 82 10.31 -6.59 -17.35
C ASN A 82 10.00 -7.63 -16.24
N PRO A 83 9.64 -8.89 -16.56
CA PRO A 83 9.42 -9.96 -15.58
C PRO A 83 10.66 -10.27 -14.71
N LEU A 84 11.86 -9.87 -15.12
CA LEU A 84 13.11 -10.09 -14.37
C LEU A 84 13.47 -8.94 -13.40
N ALA A 85 12.74 -7.83 -13.43
CA ALA A 85 13.06 -6.63 -12.63
C ALA A 85 11.85 -6.17 -11.78
N TYR A 86 11.22 -7.12 -11.08
CA TYR A 86 10.24 -6.81 -10.04
C TYR A 86 10.91 -6.00 -8.92
N SER A 87 10.84 -4.67 -9.01
CA SER A 87 11.33 -3.78 -7.96
C SER A 87 10.31 -3.72 -6.83
N LYS A 88 10.27 -4.77 -5.99
CA LYS A 88 9.45 -4.81 -4.76
C LYS A 88 9.52 -3.51 -3.96
N GLU A 89 10.69 -2.86 -3.98
CA GLU A 89 10.96 -1.57 -3.37
C GLU A 89 10.00 -0.47 -3.80
N THR A 90 9.58 -0.43 -5.07
CA THR A 90 8.64 0.60 -5.55
C THR A 90 7.22 0.39 -5.00
N LEU A 91 6.75 -0.86 -4.88
CA LEU A 91 5.44 -1.16 -4.25
C LEU A 91 5.50 -0.92 -2.74
N LEU A 92 6.62 -1.29 -2.09
CA LEU A 92 6.86 -1.01 -0.69
C LEU A 92 6.89 0.50 -0.41
N ASN A 93 7.56 1.29 -1.25
CA ASN A 93 7.57 2.75 -1.14
C ASN A 93 6.20 3.36 -1.39
N PHE A 94 5.44 2.82 -2.34
CA PHE A 94 4.05 3.21 -2.57
C PHE A 94 3.19 2.97 -1.32
N LEU A 95 3.24 1.77 -0.74
CA LEU A 95 2.55 1.45 0.50
C LEU A 95 2.96 2.38 1.64
N ALA A 96 4.26 2.54 1.86
CA ALA A 96 4.75 3.39 2.94
C ALA A 96 4.28 4.83 2.81
N THR A 97 4.26 5.37 1.59
CA THR A 97 3.77 6.71 1.31
C THR A 97 2.26 6.81 1.56
N LEU A 98 1.47 5.86 1.06
CA LEU A 98 0.02 5.82 1.25
C LEU A 98 -0.37 5.69 2.72
N TYR A 99 0.25 4.76 3.44
CA TYR A 99 -0.06 4.52 4.86
C TYR A 99 0.51 5.59 5.79
N SER A 100 1.60 6.27 5.42
CA SER A 100 2.03 7.48 6.15
C SER A 100 0.94 8.54 6.15
N THR A 101 0.23 8.72 5.03
CA THR A 101 -0.89 9.65 4.92
C THR A 101 -2.16 9.11 5.60
N LEU A 102 -2.52 7.84 5.41
CA LEU A 102 -3.72 7.25 6.03
C LEU A 102 -3.66 7.22 7.56
N LEU A 103 -2.48 6.95 8.11
CA LEU A 103 -2.28 6.89 9.56
C LEU A 103 -1.97 8.27 10.15
N ASN A 104 -1.54 9.23 9.33
CA ASN A 104 -1.36 10.66 9.63
C ASN A 104 -0.75 11.00 11.02
N GLY A 105 0.24 10.24 11.48
CA GLY A 105 0.82 10.52 12.80
C GLY A 105 -0.17 10.35 13.96
N ALA A 106 -1.16 9.47 13.82
CA ALA A 106 -2.20 9.30 14.81
C ALA A 106 -1.62 8.97 16.19
N PHE A 107 -2.14 9.65 17.21
CA PHE A 107 -1.78 9.41 18.59
C PHE A 107 -2.60 8.25 19.13
N ILE A 108 -1.94 7.15 19.50
CA ILE A 108 -2.59 5.92 19.93
C ILE A 108 -1.93 5.34 21.18
N GLU A 109 -2.66 4.44 21.82
CA GLU A 109 -2.12 3.50 22.80
C GLU A 109 -1.74 2.19 22.11
N TYR A 110 -0.52 1.72 22.38
CA TYR A 110 -0.03 0.40 21.97
C TYR A 110 0.80 -0.18 23.12
N GLU A 111 0.46 -1.38 23.59
CA GLU A 111 1.15 -2.02 24.73
C GLU A 111 1.25 -1.14 25.99
N ARG A 112 0.15 -0.43 26.32
CA ARG A 112 0.09 0.53 27.45
C ARG A 112 1.05 1.72 27.32
N GLN A 113 1.54 2.00 26.11
CA GLN A 113 2.37 3.17 25.83
C GLN A 113 1.62 4.09 24.85
N TYR A 114 1.60 5.37 25.17
CA TYR A 114 1.03 6.38 24.30
C TYR A 114 2.11 6.98 23.40
N GLY A 115 1.78 7.20 22.13
CA GLY A 115 2.69 7.83 21.21
C GLY A 115 2.09 8.04 19.83
N THR A 116 2.91 8.57 18.94
CA THR A 116 2.53 8.87 17.56
C THR A 116 2.97 7.75 16.65
N LEU A 117 2.01 7.19 15.89
CA LEU A 117 2.26 6.16 14.92
C LEU A 117 2.94 6.72 13.67
N LYS A 118 4.07 6.13 13.26
CA LYS A 118 4.78 6.50 12.02
C LYS A 118 5.21 5.28 11.25
N VAL A 119 5.13 5.37 9.92
CA VAL A 119 5.84 4.44 9.04
C VAL A 119 7.29 4.91 8.94
N ILE A 120 8.25 4.03 9.21
CA ILE A 120 9.67 4.32 9.17
C ILE A 120 10.38 3.37 8.21
N LYS A 121 11.44 3.87 7.57
CA LYS A 121 12.31 3.05 6.71
C LYS A 121 13.32 2.31 7.57
N LYS A 122 13.43 1.00 7.36
CA LYS A 122 14.41 0.14 8.03
C LYS A 122 15.78 0.22 7.33
N VAL A 123 16.82 -0.24 8.03
CA VAL A 123 18.20 -0.28 7.52
C VAL A 123 18.34 -1.24 6.33
N ASP A 124 17.52 -2.29 6.26
CA ASP A 124 17.47 -3.29 5.18
C ASP A 124 16.63 -2.87 3.96
N ASN A 125 16.41 -1.56 3.76
CA ASN A 125 15.52 -0.99 2.75
C ASN A 125 14.04 -1.42 2.85
N GLY A 126 13.63 -2.08 3.93
CA GLY A 126 12.22 -2.33 4.24
C GLY A 126 11.51 -1.13 4.87
N TYR A 127 10.21 -1.29 5.13
CA TYR A 127 9.43 -0.35 5.93
C TYR A 127 8.82 -1.09 7.12
N GLU A 128 8.70 -0.41 8.25
CA GLU A 128 7.96 -0.89 9.40
C GLU A 128 7.11 0.21 10.00
N LEU A 129 6.15 -0.20 10.82
CA LEU A 129 5.35 0.72 11.60
C LEU A 129 5.96 0.83 13.00
N ALA A 130 6.09 2.05 13.50
CA ALA A 130 6.64 2.32 14.81
C ALA A 130 5.81 3.35 15.58
N LEU A 131 5.70 3.15 16.89
CA LEU A 131 5.18 4.12 17.83
C LEU A 131 6.33 4.98 18.34
N ILE A 132 6.28 6.27 18.04
CA ILE A 132 7.23 7.26 18.56
C ILE A 132 6.67 7.80 19.87
N THR A 133 7.36 7.47 20.97
CA THR A 133 7.07 8.00 22.31
C THR A 133 8.10 9.06 22.66
N GLU A 134 7.91 9.76 23.78
CA GLU A 134 8.91 10.72 24.30
C GLU A 134 10.27 10.07 24.61
N LYS A 135 10.29 8.78 24.95
CA LYS A 135 11.48 8.08 25.48
C LYS A 135 12.14 7.15 24.47
N LYS A 136 11.37 6.58 23.54
CA LYS A 136 11.83 5.53 22.64
C LYS A 136 10.93 5.36 21.41
N ILE A 137 11.48 4.65 20.43
CA ILE A 137 10.77 4.15 19.25
C ILE A 137 10.41 2.69 19.50
N ILE A 138 9.14 2.32 19.36
CA ILE A 138 8.64 0.97 19.60
C ILE A 138 8.10 0.40 18.29
N PRO A 139 8.68 -0.69 17.75
CA PRO A 139 8.12 -1.36 16.57
C PRO A 139 6.71 -1.92 16.84
N VAL A 140 5.76 -1.54 16.00
CA VAL A 140 4.37 -2.03 16.04
C VAL A 140 4.28 -3.28 15.16
N LYS A 141 4.30 -4.45 15.81
CA LYS A 141 4.29 -5.75 15.13
C LYS A 141 2.96 -6.50 15.25
N ASP A 142 2.19 -6.20 16.29
CA ASP A 142 0.92 -6.87 16.57
C ASP A 142 -0.23 -5.86 16.58
N TRP A 143 -0.93 -5.73 15.46
CA TRP A 143 -2.08 -4.84 15.33
C TRP A 143 -3.16 -5.09 16.37
N LYS A 144 -3.26 -6.29 16.97
CA LYS A 144 -4.28 -6.61 17.97
C LYS A 144 -4.12 -5.77 19.24
N LYS A 145 -2.92 -5.27 19.51
CA LYS A 145 -2.56 -4.43 20.67
C LYS A 145 -2.78 -2.94 20.44
N VAL A 146 -3.31 -2.56 19.29
CA VAL A 146 -3.79 -1.19 19.01
C VAL A 146 -5.22 -1.07 19.53
N GLU A 147 -5.45 -0.11 20.40
CA GLU A 147 -6.76 0.10 21.06
C GLU A 147 -7.77 0.85 20.18
N ASN A 148 -7.31 1.78 19.34
CA ASN A 148 -8.20 2.52 18.44
C ASN A 148 -8.70 1.64 17.27
N PRO A 149 -10.01 1.32 17.14
CA PRO A 149 -10.50 0.37 16.15
C PRO A 149 -10.32 0.78 14.68
N GLU A 150 -10.47 2.08 14.37
CA GLU A 150 -10.31 2.59 13.00
C GLU A 150 -8.85 2.47 12.56
N ILE A 151 -7.93 2.91 13.44
CA ILE A 151 -6.49 2.83 13.19
C ILE A 151 -6.04 1.38 13.16
N LYS A 152 -6.54 0.54 14.06
CA LYS A 152 -6.26 -0.90 14.12
C LYS A 152 -6.50 -1.58 12.79
N THR A 153 -7.57 -1.23 12.08
CA THR A 153 -7.87 -1.77 10.75
C THR A 153 -6.77 -1.39 9.76
N ARG A 154 -6.36 -0.12 9.71
CA ARG A 154 -5.28 0.34 8.81
C ARG A 154 -3.91 -0.22 9.18
N VAL A 155 -3.62 -0.38 10.47
CA VAL A 155 -2.39 -1.03 10.95
C VAL A 155 -2.36 -2.49 10.50
N ARG A 156 -3.48 -3.20 10.64
CA ARG A 156 -3.62 -4.58 10.16
C ARG A 156 -3.38 -4.67 8.65
N GLU A 157 -4.08 -3.88 7.86
CA GLU A 157 -3.92 -3.87 6.40
C GLU A 157 -2.47 -3.60 5.99
N PHE A 158 -1.80 -2.62 6.62
CA PHE A 158 -0.40 -2.30 6.34
C PHE A 158 0.53 -3.48 6.63
N LEU A 159 0.42 -4.09 7.81
CA LEU A 159 1.28 -5.21 8.21
C LEU A 159 1.05 -6.45 7.33
N GLU A 160 -0.21 -6.75 7.00
CA GLU A 160 -0.57 -7.84 6.09
C GLU A 160 -0.01 -7.61 4.67
N LEU A 161 -0.12 -6.39 4.15
CA LEU A 161 0.41 -6.00 2.84
C LEU A 161 1.94 -6.03 2.79
N LEU A 162 2.61 -5.55 3.85
CA LEU A 162 4.06 -5.65 3.96
C LEU A 162 4.49 -7.11 3.88
N ASN A 163 3.89 -7.97 4.70
CA ASN A 163 4.19 -9.40 4.70
C ASN A 163 3.91 -10.04 3.32
N PHE A 164 2.77 -9.73 2.71
CA PHE A 164 2.42 -10.23 1.38
C PHE A 164 3.47 -9.87 0.32
N LEU A 165 3.96 -8.64 0.29
CA LEU A 165 4.97 -8.21 -0.67
C LEU A 165 6.38 -8.73 -0.37
N THR A 166 6.69 -9.04 0.90
CA THR A 166 8.01 -9.54 1.31
C THR A 166 8.13 -11.05 1.36
N GLN A 167 7.02 -11.78 1.40
CA GLN A 167 7.03 -13.24 1.22
C GLN A 167 7.77 -13.55 -0.08
N GLU A 168 8.88 -14.28 0.00
CA GLU A 168 9.57 -14.78 -1.19
C GLU A 168 8.58 -15.58 -2.03
N GLU A 169 8.70 -15.47 -3.36
CA GLU A 169 8.06 -16.39 -4.29
C GLU A 169 8.63 -17.78 -3.97
N GLN A 170 7.95 -18.51 -3.09
CA GLN A 170 8.28 -19.91 -2.86
C GLN A 170 8.16 -20.59 -4.23
N GLU A 171 9.32 -20.97 -4.74
CA GLU A 171 9.53 -21.72 -5.97
C GLU A 171 8.44 -22.79 -6.13
N GLN A 172 7.70 -22.71 -7.23
CA GLN A 172 7.10 -23.86 -7.89
C GLN A 172 7.61 -23.91 -9.32
#